data_AF-A0AAN7ULD0-F1
#
_entry.id   AF-A0AAN7ULD0-F1
#
_cell.length_a   1.000
_cell.length_b   1.000
_cell.length_c   1.000
_cell.angle_alpha   90.00
_cell.angle_beta   90.00
_cell.angle_gamma   90.00
#
_symmetry.space_group_name_H-M   'P 1'
#
loop_
_entity.id
_entity.type
_entity.pdbx_description
1 polymer ?
#
loop_
_entity_poly.entity_id
_entity_poly.type
_entity_poly.pdbx_seq_one_letter_code
_entity_poly.pdbx_strand_id
1 'polypeptide(L)'
;MHCSKDVSYPLKPRLGAKVLVESTVVEGCGEDTIYFADSDITGHAAMKDIDLGDIINSTPEGTLANVPYKYSLLGSNSTKASVTANAGAILSFSAYCNEERCCGEL
;
A
#
# COMPACT_ATOMS: atom_id res chain seq x y z
N MET A 1 -1.56 0.50 -1.98
CA MET A 1 -2.55 0.36 -0.91
C MET A 1 -3.90 0.71 -1.48
N HIS A 2 -4.79 -0.27 -1.52
CA HIS A 2 -6.17 -0.05 -1.93
C HIS A 2 -7.06 -0.06 -0.70
N CYS A 3 -7.99 0.89 -0.58
CA CYS A 3 -8.99 0.90 0.47
C CYS A 3 -10.40 0.98 -0.12
N SER A 4 -11.40 0.82 0.76
CA SER A 4 -12.78 1.22 0.44
C SER A 4 -12.98 2.70 0.75
N LYS A 5 -13.84 3.37 -0.02
CA LYS A 5 -14.27 4.75 0.28
C LYS A 5 -15.15 4.83 1.52
N ASP A 6 -15.78 3.71 1.90
CA ASP A 6 -16.80 3.67 2.96
C ASP A 6 -16.24 3.39 4.37
N VAL A 7 -15.00 2.88 4.45
CA VAL A 7 -14.25 2.69 5.70
C VAL A 7 -12.79 2.95 5.38
N SER A 8 -12.21 4.04 5.88
CA SER A 8 -10.89 4.46 5.41
C SER A 8 -10.04 4.97 6.55
N TYR A 9 -9.14 4.10 7.07
CA TYR A 9 -8.07 4.47 8.00
C TYR A 9 -6.82 3.55 7.86
N PRO A 10 -6.20 3.40 6.69
CA PRO A 10 -5.16 2.40 6.52
C PRO A 10 -3.83 2.71 7.21
N LEU A 11 -3.54 3.95 7.60
CA LEU A 11 -2.36 4.27 8.39
C LEU A 11 -2.66 5.23 9.53
N LYS A 12 -2.56 4.72 10.78
CA LYS A 12 -2.65 5.51 12.01
C LYS A 12 -1.50 5.15 12.96
N PRO A 13 -0.40 5.93 12.99
CA PRO A 13 0.60 5.78 14.05
C PRO A 13 -0.03 6.14 15.40
N ARG A 14 -0.01 5.22 16.36
CA ARG A 14 -0.58 5.42 17.70
C ARG A 14 0.48 5.19 18.77
N LEU A 15 0.23 5.71 19.97
CA LEU A 15 1.04 5.44 21.16
C LEU A 15 2.54 5.74 20.97
N GLY A 16 2.86 6.88 20.34
CA GLY A 16 4.26 7.28 20.11
C GLY A 16 4.98 6.53 18.98
N ALA A 17 4.28 5.71 18.19
CA ALA A 17 4.88 4.98 17.07
C ALA A 17 5.53 5.94 16.07
N LYS A 18 6.71 5.55 15.58
CA LYS A 18 7.42 6.22 14.47
C LYS A 18 7.42 5.29 13.27
N VAL A 19 6.80 5.72 12.18
CA VAL A 19 6.65 4.91 10.97
C VAL A 19 7.40 5.60 9.83
N LEU A 20 8.13 4.82 9.03
CA LEU A 20 8.69 5.25 7.75
C LEU A 20 7.88 4.55 6.66
N VAL A 21 7.24 5.34 5.80
CA VAL A 21 6.46 4.86 4.66
C VAL A 21 7.19 5.29 3.40
N GLU A 22 7.54 4.32 2.56
CA GLU A 22 8.31 4.56 1.33
C GLU A 22 7.74 3.84 0.12
N SER A 23 7.90 4.43 -1.08
CA SER A 23 7.64 3.78 -2.38
C SER A 23 6.23 3.18 -2.48
N THR A 24 5.23 3.89 -1.98
CA THR A 24 3.85 3.40 -1.84
C THR A 24 2.89 4.25 -2.67
N VAL A 25 1.88 3.59 -3.24
CA VAL A 25 0.74 4.21 -3.93
C VAL A 25 -0.52 4.01 -3.10
N VAL A 26 -1.40 5.00 -3.04
CA VAL A 26 -2.66 4.94 -2.32
C VAL A 26 -3.82 5.25 -3.25
N GLU A 27 -4.80 4.36 -3.35
CA GLU A 27 -5.94 4.49 -4.27
C GLU A 27 -7.23 3.94 -3.67
N GLY A 28 -8.37 4.52 -4.08
CA GLY A 28 -9.70 4.04 -3.68
C GLY A 28 -10.10 4.36 -2.24
N CYS A 29 -9.28 5.11 -1.52
CA CYS A 29 -9.50 5.45 -0.12
C CYS A 29 -10.34 6.74 0.03
N GLY A 30 -10.94 6.93 1.22
CA GLY A 30 -11.68 8.15 1.59
C GLY A 30 -10.75 9.26 2.07
N GLU A 31 -11.30 10.40 2.49
CA GLU A 31 -10.48 11.58 2.84
C GLU A 31 -9.56 11.33 4.05
N ASP A 32 -9.98 10.52 5.03
CA ASP A 32 -9.25 10.24 6.29
C ASP A 32 -8.26 9.06 6.20
N THR A 33 -7.46 9.00 5.14
CA THR A 33 -6.67 7.80 4.86
C THR A 33 -5.38 7.70 5.70
N ILE A 34 -4.67 8.81 5.87
CA ILE A 34 -3.42 8.87 6.63
C ILE A 34 -3.56 10.00 7.64
N TYR A 35 -3.79 9.65 8.90
CA TYR A 35 -4.11 10.63 9.92
C TYR A 35 -3.83 10.10 11.32
N PHE A 36 -3.81 11.01 12.29
CA PHE A 36 -3.65 10.67 13.70
C PHE A 36 -4.99 10.83 14.43
N ALA A 37 -5.47 9.77 15.06
CA ALA A 37 -6.62 9.79 15.96
C ALA A 37 -6.59 8.62 16.94
N ASP A 38 -7.53 8.64 17.89
CA ASP A 38 -7.79 7.56 18.84
C ASP A 38 -6.56 7.16 19.68
N SER A 39 -5.74 8.12 20.14
CA SER A 39 -4.54 7.81 20.92
C SER A 39 -4.12 8.92 21.88
N ASP A 40 -3.65 8.52 23.07
CA ASP A 40 -3.18 9.43 24.12
C ASP A 40 -1.79 10.02 23.86
N ILE A 41 -1.00 9.38 22.97
CA ILE A 41 0.36 9.83 22.63
C ILE A 41 0.48 9.87 21.11
N THR A 42 0.86 11.04 20.61
CA THR A 42 1.05 11.31 19.18
C THR A 42 2.03 10.35 18.55
N GLY A 43 1.58 9.63 17.52
CA GLY A 43 2.45 8.90 16.60
C GLY A 43 2.83 9.77 15.41
N HIS A 44 3.93 9.41 14.76
CA HIS A 44 4.52 10.18 13.67
C HIS A 44 4.80 9.29 12.46
N ALA A 45 4.66 9.86 11.26
CA ALA A 45 5.01 9.18 10.02
C ALA A 45 5.95 10.04 9.15
N ALA A 46 7.06 9.45 8.72
CA ALA A 46 7.91 9.99 7.67
C ALA A 46 7.44 9.38 6.33
N MET A 47 7.12 10.23 5.35
CA MET A 47 6.61 9.82 4.03
C MET A 47 7.65 10.19 2.97
N LYS A 48 8.05 9.23 2.14
CA LYS A 48 9.03 9.48 1.07
C LYS A 48 8.70 8.67 -0.17
N ASP A 49 8.65 9.34 -1.32
CA ASP A 49 8.20 8.74 -2.59
C ASP A 49 6.85 8.03 -2.42
N ILE A 50 5.82 8.81 -2.09
CA ILE A 50 4.46 8.33 -1.91
C ILE A 50 3.57 8.99 -2.95
N ASP A 51 2.83 8.16 -3.69
CA ASP A 51 1.72 8.62 -4.51
C ASP A 51 0.43 8.52 -3.66
N LEU A 52 -0.08 9.68 -3.28
CA LEU A 52 -1.28 9.81 -2.46
C LEU A 52 -2.56 9.85 -3.31
N GLY A 53 -2.48 9.97 -4.63
CA GLY A 53 -3.67 10.28 -5.43
C GLY A 53 -4.41 11.51 -4.87
N ASP A 54 -5.69 11.36 -4.56
CA ASP A 54 -6.56 12.44 -4.06
C ASP A 54 -6.62 12.57 -2.52
N ILE A 55 -5.88 11.74 -1.77
CA ILE A 55 -5.93 11.75 -0.30
C ILE A 55 -4.92 12.74 0.31
N ILE A 56 -5.20 13.18 1.53
CA ILE A 56 -4.32 14.08 2.29
C ILE A 56 -3.68 13.30 3.44
N ASN A 57 -2.38 13.53 3.66
CA ASN A 57 -1.71 13.09 4.89
C ASN A 57 -1.85 14.18 5.97
N SER A 58 -2.57 13.87 7.05
CA SER A 58 -2.70 14.73 8.23
C SER A 58 -2.03 14.15 9.48
N THR A 59 -1.27 13.06 9.35
CA THR A 59 -0.44 12.54 10.44
C THR A 59 0.73 13.51 10.72
N PRO A 60 1.08 13.76 11.98
CA PRO A 60 2.28 14.51 12.33
C PRO A 60 3.53 13.94 11.68
N GLU A 61 4.34 14.82 11.09
CA GLU A 61 5.55 14.44 10.38
C GLU A 61 6.55 13.76 11.34
N GLY A 62 7.16 12.66 10.86
CA GLY A 62 8.16 11.89 11.58
C GLY A 62 9.58 12.12 11.09
N THR A 63 10.56 11.82 11.94
CA THR A 63 11.99 12.01 11.64
C THR A 63 12.72 10.70 11.33
N LEU A 64 12.03 9.57 11.25
CA LEU A 64 12.64 8.27 10.98
C LEU A 64 13.03 8.20 9.51
N ALA A 65 14.32 8.34 9.21
CA ALA A 65 14.81 8.40 7.82
C ALA A 65 15.42 7.08 7.31
N ASN A 66 15.85 6.19 8.22
CA ASN A 66 16.56 4.96 7.88
C ASN A 66 16.25 3.84 8.89
N VAL A 67 16.47 2.61 8.45
CA VAL A 67 16.33 1.37 9.24
C VAL A 67 17.62 0.53 9.10
N PRO A 68 17.92 -0.38 10.05
CA PRO A 68 19.22 -1.08 10.09
C PRO A 68 19.37 -2.21 9.05
N TYR A 69 18.33 -2.49 8.25
CA TYR A 69 18.34 -3.52 7.21
C TYR A 69 18.33 -2.89 5.81
N LYS A 70 18.86 -3.62 4.84
CA LYS A 70 18.93 -3.18 3.44
C LYS A 70 17.71 -3.67 2.66
N TYR A 71 17.22 -2.83 1.76
CA TYR A 71 16.13 -3.10 0.84
C TYR A 71 16.32 -2.24 -0.41
N SER A 72 15.61 -2.57 -1.48
CA SER A 72 15.53 -1.75 -2.69
C SER A 72 14.12 -1.19 -2.80
N LEU A 73 14.02 0.09 -3.17
CA LEU A 73 12.75 0.75 -3.44
C LEU A 73 12.40 0.58 -4.92
N LEU A 74 11.13 0.32 -5.19
CA LEU A 74 10.63 0.08 -6.54
C LEU A 74 10.19 1.40 -7.24
N GLY A 75 9.86 2.42 -6.45
CA GLY A 75 9.24 3.65 -6.92
C GLY A 75 7.71 3.56 -6.81
N SER A 76 7.07 4.56 -6.20
CA SER A 76 5.59 4.64 -6.08
C SER A 76 4.86 4.39 -7.40
N ASN A 77 5.37 4.95 -8.51
CA ASN A 77 4.84 4.78 -9.88
C ASN A 77 4.84 3.32 -10.39
N SER A 78 5.76 2.49 -9.89
CA SER A 78 5.92 1.09 -10.32
C SER A 78 5.27 0.11 -9.35
N THR A 79 5.01 0.55 -8.11
CA THR A 79 4.47 -0.29 -7.04
C THR A 79 3.13 -0.93 -7.40
N LYS A 80 2.20 -0.17 -8.02
CA LYS A 80 0.89 -0.72 -8.41
C LYS A 80 1.05 -1.92 -9.35
N ALA A 81 1.74 -1.72 -10.47
CA ALA A 81 1.92 -2.75 -11.48
C ALA A 81 2.61 -4.00 -10.91
N SER A 82 3.67 -3.81 -10.12
CA SER A 82 4.38 -4.92 -9.51
C SER A 82 3.54 -5.67 -8.49
N VAL A 83 2.78 -4.98 -7.63
CA VAL A 83 1.92 -5.63 -6.62
C VAL A 83 0.80 -6.40 -7.31
N THR A 84 0.13 -5.82 -8.30
CA THR A 84 -0.95 -6.50 -9.04
C THR A 84 -0.46 -7.76 -9.75
N ALA A 85 0.76 -7.76 -10.27
CA ALA A 85 1.32 -8.92 -10.97
C ALA A 85 1.87 -10.01 -10.03
N ASN A 86 2.31 -9.66 -8.82
CA ASN A 86 3.15 -10.54 -8.01
C ASN A 86 2.65 -10.82 -6.58
N ALA A 87 1.61 -10.13 -6.09
CA ALA A 87 1.12 -10.31 -4.72
C ALA A 87 -0.23 -11.06 -4.66
N GLY A 88 -0.39 -11.88 -3.63
CA GLY A 88 -1.60 -12.69 -3.40
C GLY A 88 -1.52 -14.09 -4.03
N ALA A 89 -2.67 -14.74 -4.16
CA ALA A 89 -2.76 -16.04 -4.82
C ALA A 89 -2.66 -15.87 -6.34
N ILE A 90 -1.49 -16.16 -6.90
CA ILE A 90 -1.27 -16.15 -8.36
C ILE A 90 -1.69 -17.51 -8.91
N LEU A 91 -2.85 -17.56 -9.56
CA LEU A 91 -3.34 -18.77 -10.19
C LEU A 91 -2.78 -18.90 -11.61
N SER A 92 -2.06 -19.99 -11.86
CA SER A 92 -1.66 -20.39 -13.21
C SER A 92 -2.54 -21.55 -13.65
N PHE A 93 -3.40 -21.31 -14.63
CA PHE A 93 -4.18 -22.37 -15.25
C PHE A 93 -3.41 -22.91 -16.45
N SER A 94 -2.90 -24.14 -16.35
CA SER A 94 -2.44 -24.85 -17.54
C SER A 94 -3.65 -25.18 -18.41
N ALA A 95 -3.66 -24.70 -19.65
CA ALA A 95 -4.58 -25.19 -20.65
C ALA A 95 -4.30 -26.69 -20.85
N TYR A 96 -5.20 -27.54 -20.37
CA TYR A 96 -5.25 -28.93 -20.80
C TYR A 96 -6.02 -28.94 -22.12
N CYS A 97 -5.32 -29.20 -23.22
CA CYS A 97 -5.95 -29.51 -24.49
C CYS A 97 -5.97 -31.03 -24.66
N ASN A 98 -7.17 -31.61 -24.72
CA ASN A 98 -7.39 -32.93 -25.31
C ASN A 98 -7.88 -32.76 -26.76
N GLU A 99 -7.79 -33.82 -27.57
CA GLU A 99 -7.99 -33.82 -29.03
C GLU A 99 -9.33 -33.23 -29.51
N GLU A 100 -10.31 -33.02 -28.63
CA GLU A 100 -11.63 -32.51 -29.02
C GLU A 100 -11.91 -31.06 -28.60
N ARG A 101 -11.29 -30.50 -27.54
CA ARG A 101 -11.46 -29.07 -27.12
C ARG A 101 -10.34 -28.58 -26.20
N CYS A 102 -9.86 -27.35 -26.41
CA CYS A 102 -9.16 -26.61 -25.36
C CYS A 102 -10.22 -25.86 -24.51
N CYS A 103 -10.40 -26.26 -23.25
CA CYS A 103 -11.18 -25.47 -22.30
C CYS A 103 -10.31 -24.33 -21.77
N GLY A 104 -10.44 -23.14 -22.35
CA GLY A 104 -9.69 -21.97 -21.87
C GLY A 104 -9.72 -20.72 -22.74
N GLU A 105 -10.65 -20.58 -23.69
CA GLU A 105 -10.92 -19.26 -24.29
C GLU A 105 -11.82 -18.48 -23.34
N LEU A 106 -11.20 -17.60 -22.54
CA LEU A 106 -11.81 -16.40 -21.99
C LEU A 106 -11.12 -15.19 -22.61
#